data_AF-A0A392S4P1-F1
#
_entry.id   AF-A0A392S4P1-F1
#
_cell.length_a   1.000
_cell.length_b   1.000
_cell.length_c   1.000
_cell.angle_alpha   90.00
_cell.angle_beta   90.00
_cell.angle_gamma   90.00
#
_symmetry.space_group_name_H-M   'P 1'
#
loop_
_entity.id
_entity.type
_entity.pdbx_description
1 polymer ?
#
loop_
_entity_poly.entity_id
_entity_poly.type
_entity_poly.pdbx_seq_one_letter_code
_entity_poly.pdbx_strand_id
1 'polypeptide(L)'
;MAGHERWILPEQGTYKCNVDAVIFKEQNRFGACMCIRGHRGNFIRAQTMWNYGNPLPHEAEAWSLKAAISWLRDLSFSSIAIELDCKLVVDGII
;
A
#
# COMPACT_ATOMS: atom_id res chain seq x y z
N MET A 1 2.79 -17.41 -15.00
CA MET A 1 3.27 -16.07 -15.37
C MET A 1 2.48 -15.09 -14.52
N ALA A 2 3.13 -14.36 -13.61
CA ALA A 2 2.43 -13.33 -12.85
C ALA A 2 2.02 -12.24 -13.86
N GLY A 3 0.74 -12.18 -14.20
CA GLY A 3 0.22 -11.07 -14.98
C GLY A 3 0.39 -9.81 -14.15
N HIS A 4 1.24 -8.89 -14.59
CA HIS A 4 1.15 -7.52 -14.08
C HIS A 4 -0.21 -6.98 -14.53
N GLU A 5 -1.18 -6.97 -13.61
CA GLU A 5 -2.39 -6.19 -13.84
C GLU A 5 -1.96 -4.75 -14.13
N ARG A 6 -2.39 -4.25 -15.29
CA ARG A 6 -2.05 -2.90 -15.71
C ARG A 6 -2.75 -1.95 -14.76
N TRP A 7 -1.99 -1.04 -14.15
CA TRP A 7 -2.58 0.01 -13.31
C TRP A 7 -3.66 0.76 -14.09
N ILE A 8 -4.87 0.78 -13.53
CA ILE A 8 -6.02 1.49 -14.09
C ILE A 8 -6.32 2.74 -13.27
N LEU A 9 -6.76 3.79 -13.96
CA LEU A 9 -7.23 5.00 -13.30
C LEU A 9 -8.39 4.67 -12.36
N PRO A 10 -8.45 5.31 -11.18
CA PRO A 10 -9.62 5.22 -10.31
C PRO A 10 -10.86 5.76 -11.04
N GLU A 11 -12.04 5.22 -10.74
CA GLU A 11 -13.30 5.76 -11.23
C GLU A 11 -13.49 7.23 -10.80
N GLN A 12 -14.26 7.99 -11.58
CA GLN A 12 -14.53 9.39 -11.25
C GLN A 12 -15.11 9.53 -9.85
N GLY A 13 -14.54 10.43 -9.04
CA GLY A 13 -14.95 10.64 -7.65
C GLY A 13 -14.31 9.66 -6.65
N THR A 14 -13.49 8.72 -7.10
CA THR A 14 -12.76 7.79 -6.23
C THR A 14 -11.26 8.11 -6.16
N TYR A 15 -10.60 7.46 -5.21
CA TYR A 15 -9.17 7.53 -4.99
C TYR A 15 -8.59 6.12 -5.00
N LYS A 16 -7.28 6.05 -5.24
CA LYS A 16 -6.52 4.81 -5.12
C LYS A 16 -5.25 5.04 -4.31
N CYS A 17 -4.97 4.14 -3.38
CA CYS A 17 -3.76 4.14 -2.58
C CYS A 17 -2.89 2.95 -3.01
N ASN A 18 -1.77 3.24 -3.67
CA ASN A 18 -0.74 2.25 -3.91
C ASN A 18 0.09 2.07 -2.64
N VAL A 19 0.28 0.83 -2.21
CA VAL A 19 1.00 0.46 -0.99
C VAL A 19 2.08 -0.54 -1.35
N ASP A 20 3.27 -0.35 -0.79
CA ASP A 20 4.44 -1.19 -1.02
C ASP A 20 5.26 -1.27 0.26
N ALA A 21 5.88 -2.41 0.54
CA ALA A 21 6.77 -2.61 1.65
C ALA A 21 8.24 -2.50 1.21
N VAL A 22 9.08 -2.05 2.13
CA VAL A 22 10.53 -2.00 1.93
C VAL A 22 11.24 -2.68 3.09
N ILE A 23 12.26 -3.50 2.80
CA ILE A 23 13.05 -4.21 3.81
C ILE A 23 14.52 -3.80 3.70
N PHE A 24 15.04 -3.30 4.81
CA PHE A 24 16.41 -2.84 5.00
C PHE A 24 17.15 -3.83 5.90
N LYS A 25 17.50 -5.01 5.34
CA LYS A 25 18.02 -6.16 6.11
C LYS A 25 19.24 -5.83 6.96
N GLU A 26 20.20 -5.11 6.38
CA GLU A 26 21.45 -4.72 7.04
C GLU A 26 21.21 -3.76 8.22
N GLN A 27 20.13 -2.98 8.15
CA GLN A 27 19.75 -2.02 9.18
C GLN A 27 18.75 -2.61 10.19
N ASN A 28 18.36 -3.88 10.05
CA ASN A 28 17.30 -4.55 10.81
C ASN A 28 16.03 -3.68 10.90
N ARG A 29 15.61 -3.15 9.75
CA ARG A 29 14.44 -2.29 9.61
C ARG A 29 13.61 -2.72 8.41
N PHE A 30 12.35 -2.36 8.46
CA PHE A 30 11.44 -2.44 7.33
C PHE A 30 10.49 -1.24 7.37
N GLY A 31 9.72 -1.05 6.31
CA GLY A 31 8.81 0.07 6.22
C GLY A 31 7.74 -0.11 5.16
N ALA A 32 6.94 0.93 5.04
CA ALA A 32 5.85 1.03 4.09
C ALA A 32 5.95 2.36 3.34
N CYS A 33 5.66 2.32 2.06
CA CYS A 33 5.51 3.47 1.18
C CYS A 33 4.09 3.46 0.64
N MET A 34 3.38 4.59 0.77
CA MET A 34 1.97 4.70 0.39
C MET A 34 1.75 5.96 -0.43
N CYS A 35 0.99 5.86 -1.51
CA CYS A 35 0.73 6.98 -2.43
C CYS A 35 -0.73 7.01 -2.86
N ILE A 36 -1.43 8.09 -2.53
CA ILE A 36 -2.81 8.37 -2.93
C ILE A 36 -2.81 9.13 -4.25
N ARG A 37 -3.56 8.60 -5.21
CA ARG A 37 -3.83 9.20 -6.52
C ARG A 37 -5.33 9.43 -6.72
N GLY A 38 -5.67 10.54 -7.35
CA GLY A 38 -7.04 10.84 -7.76
C GLY A 38 -7.41 10.14 -9.08
N HIS A 39 -8.69 10.25 -9.47
CA HIS A 39 -9.25 9.68 -10.70
C HIS A 39 -8.54 10.08 -12.01
N ARG A 40 -7.78 11.19 -12.02
CA ARG A 40 -6.96 11.61 -13.18
C ARG A 40 -5.52 11.11 -13.11
N GLY A 41 -5.21 10.22 -12.15
CA GLY A 41 -3.86 9.75 -11.84
C GLY A 41 -2.98 10.81 -11.18
N ASN A 42 -3.54 11.99 -10.89
CA ASN A 42 -2.82 13.07 -10.24
C ASN A 42 -2.47 12.69 -8.80
N PHE A 43 -1.27 13.09 -8.38
CA PHE A 43 -0.81 12.94 -7.02
C PHE A 43 -1.72 13.72 -6.06
N ILE A 44 -2.08 13.10 -4.93
CA ILE A 44 -2.83 13.73 -3.85
C ILE A 44 -1.97 13.82 -2.59
N ARG A 45 -1.41 12.69 -2.15
CA ARG A 45 -0.59 12.59 -0.94
C ARG A 45 0.26 11.33 -0.95
N ALA A 46 1.38 11.34 -0.25
CA ALA A 46 2.15 10.13 0.07
C ALA A 46 2.60 10.15 1.53
N GLN A 47 2.89 8.97 2.07
CA GLN A 47 3.51 8.80 3.38
C GLN A 47 4.47 7.62 3.34
N THR A 48 5.55 7.73 4.12
CA THR A 48 6.44 6.63 4.45
C THR A 48 6.41 6.38 5.94
N MET A 49 6.55 5.11 6.33
CA MET A 49 6.64 4.67 7.72
C MET A 49 7.72 3.60 7.82
N TRP A 50 8.32 3.45 8.99
CA TRP A 50 9.31 2.41 9.23
C TRP A 50 9.17 1.83 10.64
N ASN A 51 9.68 0.62 10.82
CA ASN A 51 9.74 -0.07 12.09
C ASN A 51 11.00 -0.94 12.16
N TYR A 52 11.34 -1.39 13.36
CA TYR A 52 12.46 -2.32 13.59
C TYR A 52 12.03 -3.75 13.32
N GLY A 53 12.96 -4.54 12.78
CA GLY A 53 12.77 -5.96 12.49
C GLY A 53 13.16 -6.32 11.06
N ASN A 54 13.14 -7.62 10.79
CA ASN A 54 13.50 -8.19 9.50
C ASN A 54 12.46 -9.25 9.08
N PRO A 55 11.21 -8.83 8.82
CA PRO A 55 10.11 -9.72 8.47
C PRO A 55 10.33 -10.37 7.09
N LEU A 56 9.57 -11.42 6.81
CA LEU A 56 9.43 -11.94 5.45
C LEU A 56 8.71 -10.92 4.56
N PRO A 57 8.91 -10.93 3.23
CA PRO A 57 8.27 -9.96 2.33
C PRO A 57 6.75 -9.84 2.50
N HIS A 58 6.03 -10.96 2.57
CA HIS A 58 4.57 -10.95 2.73
C HIS A 58 4.12 -10.46 4.13
N GLU A 59 4.93 -10.64 5.17
CA GLU A 59 4.66 -10.08 6.50
C GLU A 59 4.86 -8.56 6.50
N ALA A 60 5.90 -8.07 5.80
CA ALA A 60 6.12 -6.65 5.60
C ALA A 60 4.96 -6.01 4.83
N GLU A 61 4.44 -6.70 3.81
CA GLU A 61 3.28 -6.26 3.02
C GLU A 61 1.96 -6.30 3.81
N ALA A 62 1.74 -7.32 4.63
CA ALA A 62 0.59 -7.34 5.53
C ALA A 62 0.65 -6.18 6.54
N TRP A 63 1.85 -5.85 7.02
CA TRP A 63 2.06 -4.70 7.89
C TRP A 63 1.88 -3.37 7.15
N SER A 64 2.39 -3.23 5.92
CA SER A 64 2.25 -2.03 5.09
C SER A 64 0.78 -1.73 4.83
N LEU A 65 -0.03 -2.76 4.54
CA LEU A 65 -1.48 -2.64 4.39
C LEU A 65 -2.15 -2.13 5.68
N LYS A 66 -1.81 -2.72 6.83
CA LYS A 66 -2.36 -2.28 8.13
C LYS A 66 -2.02 -0.82 8.42
N ALA A 67 -0.79 -0.41 8.13
CA ALA A 67 -0.35 0.98 8.27
C ALA A 67 -1.16 1.91 7.34
N ALA A 68 -1.36 1.50 6.08
CA ALA A 68 -2.16 2.24 5.11
C ALA A 68 -3.61 2.43 5.55
N ILE A 69 -4.27 1.37 6.03
CA ILE A 69 -5.66 1.45 6.52
C ILE A 69 -5.77 2.43 7.70
N SER A 70 -4.79 2.41 8.61
CA SER A 70 -4.77 3.33 9.75
C SER A 70 -4.58 4.77 9.29
N TRP A 71 -3.64 5.01 8.39
CA TRP A 71 -3.40 6.33 7.82
C TRP A 71 -4.61 6.87 7.06
N LEU A 72 -5.23 6.06 6.20
CA LEU A 72 -6.40 6.47 5.41
C LEU A 72 -7.60 6.82 6.29
N ARG A 73 -7.77 6.11 7.41
CA ARG A 73 -8.76 6.43 8.43
C ARG A 73 -8.49 7.79 9.07
N ASP A 74 -7.25 8.08 9.45
CA ASP A 74 -6.86 9.38 10.03
C ASP A 74 -7.08 10.54 9.04
N LEU A 75 -6.98 10.26 7.74
CA LEU A 75 -7.32 11.18 6.66
C LEU A 75 -8.81 11.27 6.33
N SER A 76 -9.67 10.55 7.05
CA SER A 76 -11.13 10.51 6.83
C SER A 76 -11.55 10.02 5.44
N PHE A 77 -10.77 9.15 4.79
CA PHE A 77 -11.22 8.47 3.58
C PHE A 77 -12.21 7.35 3.94
N SER A 78 -13.43 7.44 3.42
CA SER A 78 -14.49 6.42 3.60
C SER A 78 -14.60 5.45 2.42
N SER A 79 -14.13 5.83 1.24
CA SER A 79 -14.13 5.00 0.03
C SER A 79 -12.84 5.23 -0.78
N ILE A 80 -12.00 4.21 -0.83
CA ILE A 80 -10.70 4.23 -1.52
C ILE A 80 -10.29 2.81 -1.91
N ALA A 81 -9.79 2.63 -3.13
CA ALA A 81 -9.20 1.37 -3.56
C ALA A 81 -7.74 1.27 -3.06
N ILE A 82 -7.37 0.17 -2.43
CA ILE A 82 -5.98 -0.09 -2.03
C ILE A 82 -5.40 -1.12 -2.98
N GLU A 83 -4.21 -0.85 -3.52
CA GLU A 83 -3.47 -1.78 -4.37
C GLU A 83 -2.15 -2.16 -3.68
N LEU A 84 -1.86 -3.46 -3.70
CA LEU A 84 -0.65 -4.09 -3.17
C LEU A 84 -0.01 -4.92 -4.28
N ASP A 85 1.30 -5.12 -4.21
CA ASP A 85 2.03 -6.01 -5.12
C ASP A 85 2.11 -7.46 -4.61
N CYS A 86 1.51 -7.76 -3.46
CA CYS A 86 1.56 -9.05 -2.79
C CYS A 86 0.25 -9.84 -2.92
N LYS A 87 0.18 -10.73 -3.91
CA LYS A 87 -0.99 -11.60 -4.13
C LYS A 87 -1.39 -12.41 -2.89
N LEU A 88 -0.43 -12.88 -2.10
CA LEU A 88 -0.72 -13.66 -0.88
C LEU A 88 -1.51 -12.83 0.16
N VAL A 89 -1.16 -11.55 0.31
CA VAL A 89 -1.86 -10.65 1.24
C VAL A 89 -3.23 -10.29 0.69
N VAL A 90 -3.32 -10.03 -0.62
CA VAL A 90 -4.60 -9.75 -1.29
C VAL A 90 -5.57 -10.93 -1.16
N ASP A 91 -5.14 -12.14 -1.51
CA ASP A 91 -5.96 -13.36 -1.44
C ASP A 91 -6.31 -13.75 0.02
N GLY A 92 -5.53 -13.31 1.02
CA GLY A 92 -5.78 -13.58 2.43
C GLY A 92 -6.86 -12.71 3.07
N ILE A 93 -7.35 -11.69 2.36
CA ILE A 93 -8.34 -10.72 2.86
C ILE A 93 -9.67 -10.81 2.13
N ILE A 94 -9.66 -11.32 0.89
CA ILE A 94 -10.83 -11.42 0.01
C ILE A 94 -11.51 -12.78 0.18
#